data_AF-A0A967CZ83-F1
#
_entry.id   AF-A0A967CZ83-F1
#
_cell.length_a   1.000
_cell.length_b   1.000
_cell.length_c   1.000
_cell.angle_alpha   90.00
_cell.angle_beta   90.00
_cell.angle_gamma   90.00
#
_symmetry.space_group_name_H-M   'P 1'
#
loop_
_entity.id
_entity.type
_entity.pdbx_description
1 polymer ?
#
loop_
_entity_poly.entity_id
_entity_poly.type
_entity_poly.pdbx_seq_one_letter_code
_entity_poly.pdbx_strand_id
1 'polypeptide(L)'
;FHRYNRGSRTSSNSASAAINKWLKNYAPTGCTMHSFRHSMRDRLRAVQCPSDVADQIGGWATDGVGQGYGSGYPIEVLMEWVKKW
;
A
#
# COMPACT_ATOMS: atom_id res chain seq x y z
N PHE A 1 8.43 11.34 6.64
CA PHE A 1 7.10 11.70 7.17
C PHE A 1 7.12 12.28 8.60
N HIS A 2 8.24 12.81 9.11
CA HIS A 2 8.32 13.37 10.48
C HIS A 2 7.29 14.48 10.79
N ARG A 3 6.85 15.23 9.78
CA ARG A 3 5.78 16.24 9.90
C ARG A 3 4.42 15.68 10.34
N TYR A 4 4.09 14.44 9.96
CA TYR A 4 2.79 13.83 10.27
C TYR A 4 2.89 12.69 11.28
N ASN A 5 4.11 12.28 11.61
CA ASN A 5 4.36 11.20 12.54
C ASN A 5 5.10 11.79 13.75
N ARG A 6 4.31 12.35 14.68
CA ARG A 6 4.82 12.96 15.92
C ARG A 6 4.79 11.92 17.03
N GLY A 7 5.82 11.08 17.08
CA GLY A 7 6.04 10.12 18.16
C GLY A 7 4.94 9.06 18.26
N SER A 8 3.98 9.24 19.18
CA SER A 8 2.94 8.25 19.49
C SER A 8 1.70 8.32 18.59
N ARG A 9 1.54 9.37 17.79
CA ARG A 9 0.34 9.56 16.95
C ARG A 9 0.72 9.95 15.52
N THR A 10 0.21 9.16 14.58
CA THR A 10 0.24 9.49 13.16
C THR A 10 -0.99 10.31 12.81
N SER A 11 -0.80 11.55 12.36
CA SER A 11 -1.87 12.38 11.78
C SER A 11 -2.21 11.92 10.36
N SER A 12 -2.73 10.69 10.24
CA SER A 12 -3.04 10.03 8.97
C SER A 12 -3.98 10.85 8.11
N ASN A 13 -5.04 11.44 8.68
CA ASN A 13 -5.96 12.30 7.96
C ASN A 13 -5.28 13.53 7.34
N SER A 14 -4.39 14.19 8.10
CA SER A 14 -3.64 15.36 7.61
C SER A 14 -2.64 14.97 6.52
N ALA A 15 -2.00 13.81 6.64
CA ALA A 15 -1.13 13.28 5.59
C ALA A 15 -1.91 12.98 4.31
N SER A 16 -3.03 12.25 4.40
CA SER A 16 -3.90 11.93 3.26
C SER A 16 -4.46 13.19 2.59
N ALA A 17 -4.90 14.18 3.37
CA ALA A 17 -5.42 15.44 2.82
C ALA A 17 -4.36 16.22 2.04
N ALA A 18 -3.14 16.30 2.58
CA ALA A 18 -2.05 16.99 1.92
C ALA A 18 -1.60 16.28 0.63
N ILE A 19 -1.52 14.94 0.65
CA ILE A 19 -1.16 14.17 -0.54
C ILE A 19 -2.27 14.27 -1.58
N ASN A 20 -3.55 14.14 -1.20
CA ASN A 20 -4.68 14.33 -2.13
C ASN A 20 -4.70 15.74 -2.73
N LYS A 21 -4.34 16.79 -1.96
CA LYS A 21 -4.23 18.16 -2.49
C LYS A 21 -3.14 18.27 -3.55
N TRP A 22 -1.99 17.65 -3.31
CA TRP A 22 -0.90 17.60 -4.30
C TRP A 22 -1.30 16.79 -5.54
N LEU A 23 -1.98 15.65 -5.33
CA LEU A 23 -2.37 14.71 -6.38
C LEU A 23 -3.39 15.30 -7.36
N LYS A 24 -4.27 16.19 -6.91
CA LYS A 24 -5.25 16.88 -7.77
C LYS A 24 -4.64 17.61 -8.97
N ASN A 25 -3.36 17.97 -8.90
CA ASN A 25 -2.66 18.63 -10.00
C ASN A 25 -2.24 17.66 -11.12
N TYR A 26 -2.24 16.35 -10.87
CA TYR A 26 -1.68 15.34 -11.76
C TYR A 26 -2.68 14.23 -12.12
N ALA A 27 -3.67 14.00 -11.28
CA ALA A 27 -4.63 12.92 -11.46
C ALA A 27 -6.01 13.45 -11.92
N PRO A 28 -6.80 12.63 -12.63
CA PRO A 28 -8.16 12.98 -13.01
C PRO A 28 -9.02 13.39 -11.80
N THR A 29 -10.01 14.24 -12.05
CA THR A 29 -10.98 14.67 -11.03
C THR A 29 -11.62 13.46 -10.35
N GLY A 30 -11.60 13.45 -9.02
CA GLY A 30 -12.13 12.34 -8.20
C GLY A 30 -11.10 11.25 -7.87
N CYS A 31 -9.90 11.29 -8.47
CA CYS A 31 -8.83 10.37 -8.09
C CYS A 31 -8.22 10.79 -6.74
N THR A 32 -8.06 9.80 -5.85
CA THR A 32 -7.47 9.99 -4.53
C THR A 32 -6.36 8.97 -4.30
N MET A 33 -5.59 9.12 -3.24
CA MET A 33 -4.65 8.09 -2.80
C MET A 33 -5.31 6.72 -2.57
N HIS A 34 -6.61 6.68 -2.25
CA HIS A 34 -7.35 5.43 -2.15
C HIS A 34 -7.55 4.77 -3.53
N SER A 35 -7.80 5.58 -4.57
CA SER A 35 -7.88 5.11 -5.96
C SER A 35 -6.58 4.43 -6.39
N PHE A 36 -5.43 5.02 -6.06
CA PHE A 36 -4.11 4.40 -6.31
C PHE A 36 -3.94 3.07 -5.58
N ARG A 37 -4.40 2.97 -4.34
CA ARG A 37 -4.34 1.71 -3.57
C ARG A 37 -5.19 0.60 -4.23
N HIS A 38 -6.33 0.93 -4.80
CA HIS A 38 -7.12 -0.01 -5.60
C HIS A 38 -6.39 -0.41 -6.88
N SER A 39 -5.87 0.56 -7.64
CA SER A 39 -5.12 0.28 -8.87
C SER A 39 -3.90 -0.61 -8.62
N MET A 40 -3.23 -0.44 -7.48
CA MET A 40 -2.13 -1.31 -7.06
C MET A 40 -2.61 -2.76 -6.85
N ARG A 41 -3.74 -2.95 -6.15
CA ARG A 41 -4.33 -4.29 -5.95
C ARG A 41 -4.70 -4.94 -7.29
N ASP A 42 -5.29 -4.17 -8.20
CA ASP A 42 -5.69 -4.67 -9.51
C ASP A 42 -4.48 -5.03 -10.38
N ARG A 43 -3.40 -4.24 -10.35
CA ARG A 43 -2.16 -4.55 -11.06
C ARG A 43 -1.49 -5.83 -10.53
N LEU A 44 -1.38 -5.98 -9.21
CA LEU A 44 -0.86 -7.19 -8.59
C LEU A 44 -1.71 -8.42 -8.98
N ARG A 45 -3.04 -8.27 -9.02
CA ARG A 45 -3.95 -9.31 -9.51
C ARG A 45 -3.74 -9.63 -11.00
N ALA A 46 -3.51 -8.61 -11.84
CA ALA A 46 -3.30 -8.78 -13.27
C ALA A 46 -2.03 -9.59 -13.58
N VAL A 47 -0.97 -9.44 -12.77
CA VAL A 47 0.27 -10.21 -12.90
C VAL A 47 0.26 -11.52 -12.11
N GLN A 48 -0.92 -11.94 -11.63
CA GLN A 48 -1.12 -13.17 -10.88
C GLN A 48 -0.21 -13.28 -9.63
N CYS A 49 0.05 -12.13 -8.98
CA CYS A 49 0.78 -12.11 -7.72
C CYS A 49 0.01 -12.93 -6.67
N PRO A 50 0.69 -13.81 -5.91
CA PRO A 50 0.08 -14.50 -4.78
C PRO A 50 -0.60 -13.51 -3.82
N SER A 51 -1.76 -13.88 -3.28
CA SER A 51 -2.60 -12.98 -2.49
C SER A 51 -1.96 -12.58 -1.16
N ASP A 52 -1.25 -13.50 -0.53
CA ASP A 52 -0.47 -13.28 0.70
C ASP A 52 0.69 -12.30 0.47
N VAL A 53 1.40 -12.42 -0.66
CA VAL A 53 2.43 -11.46 -1.06
C VAL A 53 1.81 -10.10 -1.35
N ALA A 54 0.69 -10.06 -2.09
CA ALA A 54 0.00 -8.82 -2.40
C ALA A 54 -0.50 -8.11 -1.13
N ASP A 55 -1.00 -8.87 -0.15
CA ASP A 55 -1.43 -8.36 1.15
C ASP A 55 -0.27 -7.80 1.97
N GLN A 56 0.91 -8.42 1.95
CA GLN A 56 2.10 -7.85 2.59
C GLN A 56 2.57 -6.56 1.91
N ILE A 57 2.63 -6.52 0.56
CA ILE A 57 3.01 -5.30 -0.17
C ILE A 57 1.98 -4.17 0.08
N GLY A 58 0.68 -4.50 0.08
CA GLY A 58 -0.42 -3.54 0.24
C GLY A 58 -0.76 -3.17 1.68
N GLY A 59 -0.15 -3.84 2.67
CA GLY A 59 -0.53 -3.75 4.09
C GLY A 59 -2.00 -4.12 4.31
N TRP A 60 -2.50 -5.12 3.60
CA TRP A 60 -3.84 -5.68 3.81
C TRP A 60 -3.80 -6.77 4.87
N ALA A 61 -4.91 -6.94 5.58
CA ALA A 61 -5.05 -8.07 6.48
C ALA A 61 -5.19 -9.35 5.63
N THR A 62 -4.27 -10.30 5.83
CA THR A 62 -4.37 -11.64 5.26
C THR A 62 -5.30 -12.46 6.14
N ASP A 63 -6.24 -13.17 5.53
CA ASP A 63 -7.20 -13.98 6.28
C ASP A 63 -6.51 -15.25 6.83
N GLY A 64 -6.58 -15.46 8.16
CA GLY A 64 -6.06 -16.65 8.86
C GLY A 64 -4.88 -16.43 9.82
N VAL A 65 -4.83 -17.23 10.90
CA VAL A 65 -3.83 -17.14 11.99
C VAL A 65 -2.44 -17.65 11.58
N GLY A 66 -2.37 -18.54 10.57
CA GLY A 66 -1.12 -19.21 10.16
C GLY A 66 -0.10 -18.34 9.42
N GLN A 67 -0.55 -17.25 8.79
CA GLN A 67 0.27 -16.39 7.92
C GLN A 67 1.11 -15.36 8.70
N GLY A 68 0.79 -15.14 9.98
CA GLY A 68 1.58 -14.29 10.88
C GLY A 68 2.70 -15.03 11.62
N TYR A 69 2.79 -16.36 11.46
CA TYR A 69 3.90 -17.11 12.07
C TYR A 69 5.18 -16.94 11.25
N GLY A 70 6.27 -16.56 11.92
CA GLY A 70 7.58 -16.34 11.30
C GLY A 70 7.84 -14.88 10.94
N SER A 71 8.90 -14.64 10.17
CA SER A 71 9.42 -13.30 9.85
C SER A 71 8.79 -12.64 8.62
N GLY A 72 7.76 -13.24 8.02
CA GLY A 72 7.16 -12.77 6.76
C GLY A 72 8.09 -12.98 5.54
N TYR A 73 7.75 -12.36 4.41
CA TYR A 73 8.59 -12.41 3.21
C TYR A 73 9.78 -11.45 3.34
N PRO A 74 11.00 -11.86 2.95
CA PRO A 74 12.14 -10.95 2.82
C PRO A 74 11.84 -9.82 1.85
N ILE A 75 12.43 -8.64 2.08
CA ILE A 75 12.20 -7.45 1.26
C ILE A 75 12.58 -7.68 -0.22
N GLU A 76 13.57 -8.54 -0.47
CA GLU A 76 14.02 -8.92 -1.79
C GLU A 76 12.90 -9.59 -2.59
N VAL A 77 12.14 -10.48 -1.96
CA VAL A 77 11.02 -11.19 -2.60
C VAL A 77 9.89 -10.21 -2.93
N LEU A 78 9.55 -9.32 -1.98
CA LEU A 78 8.54 -8.29 -2.20
C LEU A 78 8.94 -7.37 -3.36
N MET A 79 10.21 -6.99 -3.43
CA MET A 79 10.75 -6.15 -4.51
C MET A 79 10.70 -6.83 -5.88
N GLU A 80 10.95 -8.14 -5.97
CA GLU A 80 10.82 -8.88 -7.24
C GLU A 80 9.39 -8.87 -7.78
N TRP A 81 8.38 -8.95 -6.91
CA TRP A 81 6.98 -8.83 -7.32
C TRP A 81 6.58 -7.39 -7.65
N VAL A 82 7.10 -6.41 -6.90
CA VAL A 82 6.94 -4.98 -7.22
C VAL A 82 7.54 -4.65 -8.58
N LYS A 83 8.69 -5.20 -8.96
CA LYS A 83 9.28 -4.93 -10.30
C LYS A 83 8.47 -5.49 -11.47
N LYS A 84 7.58 -6.44 -11.22
CA LYS A 84 6.74 -7.08 -12.25
C LYS A 84 5.46 -6.30 -12.57
N TRP A 85 5.11 -5.28 -11.78
CA TRP A 85 3.89 -4.45 -11.93
C TRP A 85 3.98 -3.37 -13.03
#